data_AF-A0A0N0KRY0-F1
#
_entry.id   AF-A0A0N0KRY0-F1
#
_cell.length_a   1.000
_cell.length_b   1.000
_cell.length_c   1.000
_cell.angle_alpha   90.00
_cell.angle_beta   90.00
_cell.angle_gamma   90.00
#
_symmetry.space_group_name_H-M   'P 1'
#
loop_
_entity.id
_entity.type
_entity.pdbx_description
1 polymer ?
#
loop_
_entity_poly.entity_id
_entity_poly.type
_entity_poly.pdbx_seq_one_letter_code
_entity_poly.pdbx_strand_id
1 'polypeptide(L)' 'MTIQEELKNIYISVSKMDLLDLKKAYEQAETQEELEFYKELFTFQLQQKQKIVINQKDFVI' A
#
# COMPACT_ATOMS: atom_id res chain seq x y z
N MET A 1 3.11 -15.05 19.35
CA MET A 1 3.16 -14.27 18.10
C MET A 1 4.10 -13.11 18.37
N THR A 2 5.12 -12.93 17.54
CA THR A 2 6.13 -11.88 17.71
C THR A 2 5.68 -10.61 16.98
N ILE A 3 6.11 -9.43 17.43
CA ILE A 3 5.82 -8.13 16.78
C ILE A 3 6.21 -8.16 15.29
N GLN A 4 7.29 -8.87 14.94
CA GLN A 4 7.72 -9.05 13.55
C GLN A 4 6.69 -9.80 12.69
N GLU A 5 6.02 -10.82 13.23
CA GLU A 5 5.00 -11.58 12.51
C GLU A 5 3.74 -10.73 12.30
N GLU A 6 3.34 -9.93 13.29
CA GLU A 6 2.23 -8.99 13.17
C GLU A 6 2.50 -7.95 12.08
N LEU A 7 3.68 -7.31 12.10
CA LEU A 7 4.08 -6.35 11.08
C LEU A 7 4.09 -6.96 9.68
N LYS A 8 4.56 -8.20 9.54
CA LYS A 8 4.55 -8.92 8.26
C LYS A 8 3.13 -9.21 7.78
N ASN A 9 2.22 -9.57 8.69
CA ASN A 9 0.82 -9.82 8.35
C ASN A 9 0.10 -8.53 7.94
N ILE A 10 0.33 -7.42 8.65
CA ILE A 10 -0.18 -6.10 8.28
C ILE A 10 0.35 -5.70 6.90
N TYR A 11 1.66 -5.86 6.66
CA TYR A 11 2.27 -5.60 5.36
C TYR A 11 1.60 -6.40 4.24
N ILE A 12 1.40 -7.71 4.43
CA ILE A 12 0.77 -8.57 3.43
C ILE A 12 -0.67 -8.13 3.17
N SER A 13 -1.43 -7.83 4.23
CA SER A 13 -2.80 -7.34 4.13
C SER A 13 -2.88 -6.04 3.32
N VAL A 14 -2.07 -5.06 3.69
CA VAL A 14 -2.00 -3.77 2.99
C VAL A 14 -1.57 -3.98 1.54
N SER A 15 -0.51 -4.76 1.25
CA SER A 15 0.00 -5.04 -0.11
C SER A 15 -1.04 -5.65 -1.07
N LYS A 16 -2.08 -6.28 -0.53
CA LYS A 16 -3.16 -6.90 -1.29
C LYS A 16 -4.41 -6.01 -1.41
N MET A 17 -4.45 -4.85 -0.76
CA MET A 17 -5.56 -3.91 -0.89
C MET A 17 -5.63 -3.38 -2.32
N ASP A 18 -6.85 -3.31 -2.85
CA ASP A 18 -7.08 -2.71 -4.15
C ASP A 18 -6.86 -1.18 -4.06
N LEU A 19 -6.15 -0.63 -5.04
CA LEU A 19 -5.96 0.82 -5.17
C LEU A 19 -7.29 1.55 -5.34
N LEU A 20 -8.29 0.90 -5.95
CA LEU A 20 -9.64 1.46 -6.10
C LEU A 20 -10.33 1.61 -4.75
N ASP A 21 -10.17 0.64 -3.86
CA ASP A 21 -10.78 0.70 -2.53
C ASP A 21 -10.07 1.72 -1.64
N LEU A 22 -8.75 1.86 -1.76
CA LEU A 22 -8.01 2.94 -1.09
C LEU A 22 -8.40 4.33 -1.60
N LYS A 23 -8.65 4.46 -2.91
CA LYS A 23 -9.14 5.71 -3.50
C LYS A 23 -10.53 6.07 -2.98
N LYS A 24 -11.44 5.09 -2.87
CA LYS A 24 -12.77 5.30 -2.27
C LYS A 24 -12.67 5.70 -0.80
N ALA A 25 -11.82 5.02 -0.03
CA ALA A 25 -11.62 5.34 1.39
C ALA A 25 -11.03 6.75 1.58
N TYR A 26 -10.10 7.16 0.71
CA TYR A 26 -9.58 8.52 0.65
C TYR A 26 -10.68 9.55 0.33
N GLU A 27 -11.55 9.26 -0.64
CA GLU A 27 -12.68 10.13 -1.02
C GLU A 27 -13.77 10.22 0.05
N GLN A 28 -13.87 9.19 0.90
CA GLN A 28 -14.85 9.08 1.99
C GLN A 28 -14.30 9.49 3.37
N ALA A 29 -13.02 9.89 3.45
CA ALA A 29 -12.41 10.29 4.71
C ALA A 29 -13.13 11.52 5.29
N GLU A 30 -13.54 11.43 6.55
CA GLU A 30 -14.29 12.48 7.24
C GLU A 30 -13.35 13.40 8.04
N THR A 31 -12.13 12.94 8.29
CA THR A 31 -11.12 13.65 9.09
C THR A 31 -9.82 13.88 8.32
N GLN A 32 -9.06 14.88 8.76
CA GLN A 32 -7.73 15.19 8.22
C GLN A 32 -6.74 14.03 8.48
N GLU A 33 -6.83 13.37 9.64
CA GLU A 33 -5.97 12.23 9.99
C GLU A 33 -6.22 11.03 9.06
N GLU A 34 -7.49 10.73 8.75
CA GLU A 34 -7.82 9.67 7.78
C GLU A 34 -7.34 10.01 6.37
N LEU A 35 -7.50 11.27 5.94
CA LEU A 35 -6.99 11.77 4.66
C LEU A 35 -5.48 11.54 4.53
N GLU A 36 -4.72 11.90 5.55
CA GLU A 36 -3.27 11.70 5.59
C GLU A 36 -2.90 10.22 5.61
N PHE A 37 -3.58 9.42 6.43
CA PHE A 37 -3.38 7.99 6.50
C PHE A 37 -3.59 7.30 5.14
N TYR A 38 -4.71 7.54 4.47
CA TYR A 38 -4.99 6.91 3.17
C TYR A 38 -4.04 7.40 2.08
N LYS A 39 -3.60 8.67 2.14
CA LYS A 39 -2.59 9.21 1.23
C LYS A 39 -1.24 8.51 1.38
N GLU A 40 -0.79 8.28 2.63
CA GLU A 40 0.43 7.54 2.90
C GLU A 40 0.31 6.08 2.45
N LEU A 41 -0.83 5.44 2.73
CA LEU A 41 -1.08 4.05 2.31
C LEU A 41 -1.08 3.89 0.78
N PHE A 42 -1.68 4.84 0.08
CA PHE A 42 -1.68 4.88 -1.38
C PHE A 42 -0.28 5.07 -1.95
N THR A 43 0.50 5.99 -1.37
CA THR A 43 1.89 6.23 -1.75
C THR A 43 2.74 4.97 -1.57
N PHE A 44 2.57 4.29 -0.44
CA PHE A 44 3.24 3.03 -0.15
C PHE A 44 2.88 1.94 -1.17
N GLN A 45 1.60 1.77 -1.50
CA GLN A 45 1.17 0.82 -2.54
C GLN A 45 1.80 1.10 -3.90
N LEU A 46 1.85 2.37 -4.29
CA LEU A 46 2.43 2.79 -5.56
C LEU A 46 3.91 2.38 -5.63
N GLN A 47 4.66 2.63 -4.55
CA GLN A 47 6.07 2.25 -4.44
C GLN A 47 6.26 0.74 -4.50
N GLN A 48 5.40 -0.06 -3.83
CA GLN A 48 5.48 -1.52 -3.92
C GLN A 48 5.24 -2.03 -5.34
N LYS A 49 4.23 -1.49 -6.05
CA LYS A 49 3.97 -1.85 -7.44
C LYS A 49 5.09 -1.41 -8.38
N GLN A 50 5.65 -0.21 -8.18
CA GLN A 50 6.82 0.26 -8.93
C GLN A 50 8.03 -0.67 -8.73
N LYS A 51 8.29 -1.12 -7.49
CA LYS A 51 9.37 -2.08 -7.20
C LYS A 51 9.18 -3.41 -7.95
N ILE A 52 7.96 -3.91 -8.03
CA ILE A 52 7.65 -5.13 -8.82
C ILE A 52 7.93 -4.89 -10.30
N VAL A 53 7.49 -3.76 -10.86
CA VAL A 53 7.71 -3.43 -12.27
C VAL A 53 9.20 -3.22 -12.59
N ILE A 54 9.95 -2.56 -11.71
CA ILE A 54 11.39 -2.35 -11.86
C ILE A 54 12.12 -3.70 -11.84
N ASN A 55 11.84 -4.55 -10.84
CA ASN A 55 12.42 -5.88 -10.75
C ASN A 55 12.07 -6.77 -11.96
N GLN A 56 10.94 -6.53 -12.62
CA GLN A 56 10.55 -7.23 -13.85
C GLN A 56 11.26 -6.69 -15.10
N LYS A 57 11.64 -5.40 -15.12
CA LYS A 57 12.35 -4.78 -16.25
C LYS A 57 13.84 -5.13 -16.31
N ASP A 58 14.43 -5.61 -15.22
CA ASP A 58 15.83 -6.07 -15.19
C ASP A 58 16.10 -7.41 -15.92
N PHE A 59 15.10 -8.01 -16.58
CA PHE A 59 15.25 -9.27 -17.34
C PHE A 59 14.85 -9.19 -18.82
N VAL A 60 14.81 -8.00 -19.43
CA VAL A 60 14.66 -7.86 -20.89
C VAL A 60 15.62 -6.80 -21.44
N ILE A 61 16.92 -7.13 -21.49
CA ILE A 61 17.89 -6.60 -22.47
C ILE A 61 18.82 -7.73 -22.87
#